data_AF-A0A9D3ZGT5-F1
#
_entry.id   AF-A0A9D3ZGT5-F1
#
_cell.length_a   1.000
_cell.length_b   1.000
_cell.length_c   1.000
_cell.angle_alpha   90.00
_cell.angle_beta   90.00
_cell.angle_gamma   90.00
#
_symmetry.space_group_name_H-M   'P 1'
#
loop_
_entity.id
_entity.type
_entity.pdbx_description
1 polymer ?
#
loop_
_entity_poly.entity_id
_entity_poly.type
_entity_poly.pdbx_seq_one_letter_code
_entity_poly.pdbx_strand_id
1 'polypeptide(L)'
;MGRSSPEMTPSHSDIEKGDVKHGVSSSQEKMTPENSDLANPPYEEEESTIIFKVPHRLREVNEKAYEPNVISIGPYHYRKPHLARMENFKKRWFKKFVEKPHLRIDQFRETTRPLVEKIRNCYEQPLHLDDEDEEEFLDMMVYDGCFVVQLIRDGHLRGFRKLGQHVSCDMRYDLLLLENQLPFFVLLTLYGMIEPNPGPEGHFYLLATSALAFFDKLINTSKDVELLRKSGIIDNLLGNDEAVTQMFNKLCNSIYYSPEDFYYNEIANQVNEHCKRNWNIWKAKLKKDYFHTPWSPISFLGALVLLLLTIIQTIFSILSYNQQRQLDY
;
A
#
# COMPACT_ATOMS: atom_id res chain seq x y z
N MET A 1 12.89 -52.34 -72.34
CA MET A 1 12.47 -53.56 -71.60
C MET A 1 13.56 -53.92 -70.59
N GLY A 2 13.26 -54.70 -69.55
CA GLY A 2 14.26 -55.05 -68.51
C GLY A 2 15.17 -56.22 -68.92
N ARG A 3 15.91 -56.89 -68.03
CA ARG A 3 16.21 -56.67 -66.60
C ARG A 3 17.25 -57.73 -66.19
N SER A 4 18.32 -57.40 -65.46
CA SER A 4 19.07 -58.40 -64.65
C SER A 4 20.03 -57.76 -63.64
N SER A 5 20.21 -58.46 -62.52
CA SER A 5 21.10 -58.25 -61.36
C SER A 5 21.39 -59.66 -60.77
N PRO A 6 22.17 -59.91 -59.68
CA PRO A 6 22.86 -59.01 -58.74
C PRO A 6 24.39 -59.33 -58.69
N GLU A 7 25.20 -59.43 -57.62
CA GLU A 7 25.03 -59.40 -56.14
C GLU A 7 26.34 -59.14 -55.35
N MET A 8 26.23 -58.47 -54.20
CA MET A 8 27.12 -58.45 -53.01
C MET A 8 28.64 -58.06 -53.07
N THR A 9 29.21 -57.94 -51.85
CA THR A 9 30.49 -57.31 -51.47
C THR A 9 31.38 -58.27 -50.64
N PRO A 10 32.62 -57.88 -50.23
CA PRO A 10 32.77 -57.40 -48.84
C PRO A 10 33.88 -56.33 -48.57
N SER A 11 33.92 -55.93 -47.29
CA SER A 11 34.79 -55.01 -46.51
C SER A 11 36.30 -54.89 -46.79
N HIS A 12 36.89 -53.75 -46.35
CA HIS A 12 38.29 -53.64 -45.88
C HIS A 12 38.44 -52.61 -44.73
N SER A 13 39.59 -52.63 -44.04
CA SER A 13 39.94 -51.83 -42.84
C SER A 13 41.42 -51.42 -42.85
N ASP A 14 41.79 -50.29 -42.24
CA ASP A 14 43.17 -49.77 -42.22
C ASP A 14 43.63 -49.10 -40.89
N ILE A 15 44.96 -48.94 -40.76
CA ILE A 15 45.79 -48.82 -39.52
C ILE A 15 47.02 -47.92 -39.87
N GLU A 16 47.62 -47.04 -39.04
CA GLU A 16 47.51 -46.65 -37.62
C GLU A 16 47.97 -45.16 -37.42
N LYS A 17 47.92 -44.62 -36.18
CA LYS A 17 48.76 -43.49 -35.70
C LYS A 17 49.05 -43.62 -34.19
N GLY A 18 50.29 -43.31 -33.78
CA GLY A 18 50.86 -43.74 -32.48
C GLY A 18 50.94 -42.71 -31.33
N ASP A 19 51.74 -43.10 -30.34
CA ASP A 19 52.02 -42.56 -28.99
C ASP A 19 52.35 -41.03 -28.89
N VAL A 20 52.31 -40.36 -27.72
CA VAL A 20 52.87 -40.73 -26.39
C VAL A 20 52.02 -40.28 -25.19
N LYS A 21 52.09 -41.06 -24.10
CA LYS A 21 51.41 -40.86 -22.80
C LYS A 21 52.30 -40.13 -21.78
N HIS A 22 51.71 -39.29 -20.93
CA HIS A 22 51.85 -39.26 -19.45
C HIS A 22 50.97 -38.12 -18.89
N GLY A 23 50.40 -38.16 -17.68
CA GLY A 23 50.40 -39.21 -16.66
C GLY A 23 49.00 -39.46 -16.08
N VAL A 24 48.88 -40.40 -15.16
CA VAL A 24 47.59 -40.89 -14.63
C VAL A 24 47.41 -40.50 -13.16
N SER A 25 46.21 -40.04 -12.81
CA SER A 25 45.57 -40.44 -11.56
C SER A 25 44.10 -40.72 -11.84
N SER A 26 43.59 -41.87 -11.38
CA SER A 26 42.23 -42.33 -11.60
C SER A 26 41.63 -42.78 -10.28
N SER A 27 40.44 -42.27 -9.96
CA SER A 27 39.54 -42.83 -8.96
C SER A 27 38.11 -42.39 -9.29
N GLN A 28 37.45 -43.13 -10.18
CA GLN A 28 35.99 -43.11 -10.24
C GLN A 28 35.48 -43.87 -9.03
N GLU A 29 35.08 -43.16 -7.99
CA GLU A 29 34.39 -43.80 -6.87
C GLU A 29 32.96 -44.18 -7.26
N LYS A 30 32.51 -45.32 -6.74
CA LYS A 30 31.44 -46.12 -7.33
C LYS A 30 30.15 -45.96 -6.53
N MET A 31 29.21 -45.17 -7.06
CA MET A 31 27.94 -44.88 -6.40
C MET A 31 27.24 -46.17 -5.93
N THR A 32 27.07 -46.30 -4.62
CA THR A 32 26.30 -47.38 -3.97
C THR A 32 25.08 -46.76 -3.26
N PRO A 33 23.89 -47.40 -3.30
CA PRO A 33 22.64 -46.75 -2.91
C PRO A 33 22.31 -46.92 -1.42
N GLU A 34 23.21 -46.54 -0.52
CA GLU A 34 22.98 -46.55 0.93
C GLU A 34 23.34 -45.21 1.57
N ASN A 35 22.32 -44.38 1.82
CA ASN A 35 22.30 -43.30 2.83
C ASN A 35 20.89 -42.69 2.95
N SER A 36 19.90 -43.54 3.18
CA SER A 36 18.55 -43.12 3.57
C SER A 36 18.51 -42.80 5.07
N ASP A 37 19.13 -41.69 5.48
CA ASP A 37 18.93 -41.11 6.83
C ASP A 37 19.29 -39.60 6.91
N LEU A 38 19.22 -38.88 5.79
CA LEU A 38 18.97 -37.44 5.83
C LEU A 38 17.47 -37.21 6.07
N ALA A 39 17.04 -37.48 7.30
CA ALA A 39 15.83 -36.88 7.81
C ALA A 39 15.97 -35.36 7.65
N ASN A 40 15.00 -34.71 7.00
CA ASN A 40 14.89 -33.26 7.11
C ASN A 40 14.86 -32.92 8.60
N PRO A 41 15.61 -31.91 9.07
CA PRO A 41 15.34 -31.37 10.40
C PRO A 41 13.84 -31.01 10.43
N PRO A 42 13.15 -31.24 11.56
CA PRO A 42 11.79 -30.71 11.69
C PRO A 42 11.88 -29.22 11.41
N TYR A 43 11.14 -28.75 10.41
CA TYR A 43 10.81 -27.33 10.33
C TYR A 43 9.89 -27.06 11.52
N GLU A 44 10.49 -26.77 12.66
CA GLU A 44 9.83 -26.06 13.74
C GLU A 44 9.23 -24.80 13.09
N GLU A 45 7.90 -24.65 13.15
CA GLU A 45 7.27 -23.43 12.67
C GLU A 45 7.68 -22.31 13.64
N GLU A 46 8.77 -21.61 13.32
CA GLU A 46 9.25 -20.47 14.10
C GLU A 46 8.06 -19.53 14.39
N GLU A 47 7.84 -19.23 15.67
CA GLU A 47 6.81 -18.31 16.15
C GLU A 47 7.11 -16.89 15.68
N SER A 48 6.80 -16.64 14.41
CA SER A 48 7.12 -15.41 13.70
C SER A 48 6.20 -14.29 14.14
N THR A 49 6.60 -13.61 15.22
CA THR A 49 6.14 -12.27 15.54
C THR A 49 6.42 -11.36 14.33
N ILE A 50 5.37 -10.80 13.75
CA ILE A 50 5.41 -9.97 12.53
C ILE A 50 4.64 -8.65 12.66
N ILE A 51 3.83 -8.47 13.71
CA ILE A 51 3.06 -7.24 13.98
C ILE A 51 3.55 -6.64 15.31
N PHE A 52 4.55 -5.80 15.16
CA PHE A 52 5.24 -5.09 16.25
C PHE A 52 4.45 -3.86 16.72
N LYS A 53 4.65 -3.48 17.98
CA LYS A 53 4.24 -2.19 18.53
C LYS A 53 5.25 -1.11 18.18
N VAL A 54 4.79 0.13 18.04
CA VAL A 54 5.68 1.27 17.90
C VAL A 54 6.39 1.52 19.23
N PRO A 55 7.74 1.51 19.27
CA PRO A 55 8.49 1.72 20.50
C PRO A 55 8.10 3.02 21.20
N HIS A 56 7.98 2.96 22.54
CA HIS A 56 7.51 4.07 23.39
C HIS A 56 8.15 5.42 23.02
N ARG A 57 9.48 5.44 22.80
CA ARG A 57 10.25 6.64 22.43
C ARG A 57 9.83 7.32 21.13
N LEU A 58 9.26 6.58 20.17
CA LEU A 58 8.70 7.15 18.94
C LEU A 58 7.28 7.67 19.20
N ARG A 59 6.47 6.91 19.93
CA ARG A 59 5.11 7.30 20.34
C ARG A 59 5.10 8.57 21.22
N GLU A 60 6.12 8.78 22.05
CA GLU A 60 6.34 10.01 22.82
C GLU A 60 6.57 11.26 21.95
N VAL A 61 7.15 11.11 20.75
CA VAL A 61 7.42 12.24 19.84
C VAL A 61 6.15 12.67 19.11
N ASN A 62 5.32 11.73 18.66
CA ASN A 62 4.03 12.02 18.03
C ASN A 62 3.07 10.82 18.11
N GLU A 63 2.32 10.70 19.22
CA GLU A 63 1.34 9.64 19.41
C GLU A 63 0.32 9.54 18.26
N LYS A 64 -0.06 10.69 17.68
CA LYS A 64 -1.04 10.78 16.59
C LYS A 64 -0.54 10.27 15.24
N ALA A 65 0.76 10.00 15.09
CA ALA A 65 1.27 9.28 13.93
C ALA A 65 1.00 7.77 13.98
N TYR A 66 0.63 7.25 15.16
CA TYR A 66 0.53 5.82 15.45
C TYR A 66 -0.83 5.45 16.07
N GLU A 67 -1.85 6.26 15.81
CA GLU A 67 -3.22 6.08 16.26
C GLU A 67 -4.18 6.32 15.09
N PRO A 68 -5.00 5.33 14.69
CA PRO A 68 -5.93 5.49 13.60
C PRO A 68 -7.04 6.47 13.95
N ASN A 69 -7.51 7.18 12.94
CA ASN A 69 -8.42 8.31 13.03
C ASN A 69 -9.87 7.91 12.75
N VAL A 70 -10.05 6.85 11.95
CA VAL A 70 -11.29 6.45 11.29
C VAL A 70 -11.54 4.95 11.35
N ILE A 71 -10.53 4.08 11.24
CA ILE A 71 -10.72 2.60 11.24
C ILE A 71 -9.68 1.85 12.08
N SER A 72 -10.15 0.95 12.96
CA SER A 72 -9.31 -0.13 13.51
C SER A 72 -9.25 -1.28 12.52
N ILE A 73 -8.09 -1.94 12.40
CA ILE A 73 -7.91 -3.22 11.73
C ILE A 73 -7.06 -4.09 12.66
N GLY A 74 -7.67 -5.10 13.26
CA GLY A 74 -7.01 -5.97 14.25
C GLY A 74 -6.99 -5.41 15.68
N PRO A 75 -6.31 -6.13 16.61
CA PRO A 75 -6.55 -6.05 18.06
C PRO A 75 -6.04 -4.76 18.70
N TYR A 76 -4.91 -4.23 18.24
CA TYR A 76 -4.17 -3.15 18.90
C TYR A 76 -4.92 -1.81 19.01
N HIS A 77 -5.95 -1.59 18.18
CA HIS A 77 -6.83 -0.42 18.23
C HIS A 77 -8.32 -0.78 18.42
N TYR A 78 -8.61 -2.04 18.71
CA TYR A 78 -9.97 -2.54 18.89
C TYR A 78 -10.66 -1.96 20.14
N ARG A 79 -11.99 -2.04 20.20
CA ARG A 79 -12.86 -1.44 21.25
C ARG A 79 -12.71 0.08 21.47
N LYS A 80 -11.82 0.81 20.78
CA LYS A 80 -11.59 2.26 20.99
C LYS A 80 -12.82 3.13 20.64
N PRO A 81 -13.31 4.01 21.54
CA PRO A 81 -14.59 4.70 21.35
C PRO A 81 -14.73 5.57 20.10
N HIS A 82 -13.65 6.21 19.61
CA HIS A 82 -13.71 7.05 18.41
C HIS A 82 -13.86 6.22 17.12
N LEU A 83 -13.39 4.98 17.12
CA LEU A 83 -13.44 4.05 15.99
C LEU A 83 -14.74 3.24 15.92
N ALA A 84 -15.51 3.17 17.02
CA ALA A 84 -16.75 2.39 17.13
C ALA A 84 -17.80 2.68 16.04
N ARG A 85 -17.78 3.88 15.44
CA ARG A 85 -18.61 4.21 14.26
C ARG A 85 -18.26 3.36 13.03
N MET A 86 -16.99 3.07 12.82
CA MET A 86 -16.48 2.28 11.70
C MET A 86 -16.51 0.78 11.99
N GLU A 87 -16.37 0.36 13.25
CA GLU A 87 -16.71 -1.03 13.66
C GLU A 87 -18.15 -1.37 13.25
N ASN A 88 -19.10 -0.51 13.62
CA ASN A 88 -20.49 -0.63 13.19
C ASN A 88 -20.68 -0.44 11.68
N PHE A 89 -19.73 0.13 10.94
CA PHE A 89 -19.75 0.12 9.48
C PHE A 89 -19.28 -1.24 8.94
N LYS A 90 -18.13 -1.77 9.38
CA LYS A 90 -17.61 -3.10 9.02
C LYS A 90 -18.67 -4.18 9.19
N LYS A 91 -19.32 -4.26 10.37
CA LYS A 91 -20.38 -5.25 10.65
C LYS A 91 -21.58 -5.13 9.68
N ARG A 92 -22.03 -3.89 9.36
CA ARG A 92 -23.12 -3.64 8.39
C ARG A 92 -22.72 -3.85 6.93
N TRP A 93 -21.45 -3.61 6.60
CA TRP A 93 -20.89 -3.79 5.26
C TRP A 93 -20.75 -5.28 4.95
N PHE A 94 -20.16 -6.03 5.89
CA PHE A 94 -20.09 -7.50 5.87
C PHE A 94 -21.49 -8.12 5.72
N LYS A 95 -22.49 -7.65 6.47
CA LYS A 95 -23.87 -8.17 6.35
C LYS A 95 -24.44 -8.05 4.92
N LYS A 96 -24.09 -7.00 4.17
CA LYS A 96 -24.49 -6.83 2.76
C LYS A 96 -23.71 -7.73 1.80
N PHE A 97 -22.42 -7.90 2.06
CA PHE A 97 -21.58 -8.83 1.30
C PHE A 97 -22.04 -10.29 1.48
N VAL A 98 -22.50 -10.65 2.67
CA VAL A 98 -23.00 -11.98 3.06
C VAL A 98 -24.48 -12.21 2.69
N GLU A 99 -25.04 -11.37 1.81
CA GLU A 99 -26.34 -11.66 1.14
C GLU A 99 -26.22 -12.81 0.09
N LYS A 100 -25.01 -13.33 -0.17
CA LYS A 100 -24.78 -14.58 -0.93
C LYS A 100 -25.28 -15.81 -0.13
N PRO A 101 -26.09 -16.73 -0.70
CA PRO A 101 -26.77 -17.81 0.04
C PRO A 101 -25.86 -18.95 0.57
N HIS A 102 -24.55 -18.87 0.41
CA HIS A 102 -23.57 -19.87 0.86
C HIS A 102 -22.60 -19.35 1.93
N LEU A 103 -22.74 -18.09 2.35
CA LEU A 103 -21.89 -17.46 3.37
C LEU A 103 -22.68 -17.16 4.64
N ARG A 104 -22.05 -17.38 5.80
CA ARG A 104 -22.49 -17.02 7.15
C ARG A 104 -21.27 -16.68 7.99
N ILE A 105 -21.41 -15.76 8.94
CA ILE A 105 -20.32 -15.41 9.87
C ILE A 105 -19.78 -16.63 10.62
N ASP A 106 -20.66 -17.56 10.96
CA ASP A 106 -20.33 -18.76 11.72
C ASP A 106 -19.33 -19.64 10.96
N GLN A 107 -19.47 -19.78 9.64
CA GLN A 107 -18.51 -20.51 8.80
C GLN A 107 -17.14 -19.83 8.76
N PHE A 108 -17.12 -18.48 8.72
CA PHE A 108 -15.88 -17.72 8.79
C PHE A 108 -15.19 -17.87 10.16
N ARG A 109 -15.96 -17.88 11.27
CA ARG A 109 -15.44 -18.20 12.62
C ARG A 109 -14.90 -19.63 12.68
N GLU A 110 -15.69 -20.63 12.23
CA GLU A 110 -15.30 -22.05 12.15
C GLU A 110 -14.00 -22.26 11.36
N THR A 111 -13.80 -21.51 10.27
CA THR A 111 -12.60 -21.61 9.41
C THR A 111 -11.41 -20.85 10.01
N THR A 112 -11.64 -19.80 10.80
CA THR A 112 -10.60 -18.98 11.41
C THR A 112 -10.14 -19.51 12.78
N ARG A 113 -11.00 -20.21 13.54
CA ARG A 113 -10.67 -20.72 14.89
C ARG A 113 -9.40 -21.58 14.96
N PRO A 114 -9.14 -22.53 14.03
CA PRO A 114 -7.90 -23.32 14.05
C PRO A 114 -6.61 -22.49 13.87
N LEU A 115 -6.74 -21.20 13.54
CA LEU A 115 -5.62 -20.27 13.34
C LEU A 115 -5.39 -19.37 14.55
N VAL A 116 -6.26 -19.33 15.57
CA VAL A 116 -6.23 -18.32 16.66
C VAL A 116 -4.87 -18.25 17.36
N GLU A 117 -4.29 -19.38 17.73
CA GLU A 117 -2.95 -19.45 18.36
C GLU A 117 -1.86 -18.87 17.44
N LYS A 118 -1.84 -19.29 16.17
CA LYS A 118 -0.92 -18.79 15.14
C LYS A 118 -1.10 -17.29 14.86
N ILE A 119 -2.33 -16.78 14.94
CA ILE A 119 -2.63 -15.34 14.82
C ILE A 119 -2.10 -14.58 16.04
N ARG A 120 -2.28 -15.09 17.26
CA ARG A 120 -1.79 -14.46 18.49
C ARG A 120 -0.26 -14.34 18.48
N ASN A 121 0.43 -15.40 18.06
CA ASN A 121 1.90 -15.43 17.99
C ASN A 121 2.49 -14.45 16.95
N CYS A 122 1.69 -13.94 16.01
CA CYS A 122 2.10 -12.87 15.11
C CYS A 122 2.23 -11.49 15.80
N TYR A 123 1.61 -11.26 16.96
CA TYR A 123 1.62 -9.96 17.65
C TYR A 123 2.66 -9.94 18.78
N GLU A 124 3.53 -8.91 18.78
CA GLU A 124 4.59 -8.74 19.78
C GLU A 124 4.06 -8.63 21.22
N GLN A 125 2.90 -8.01 21.41
CA GLN A 125 2.26 -7.90 22.73
C GLN A 125 1.22 -9.02 22.92
N PRO A 126 1.30 -9.81 24.01
CA PRO A 126 0.35 -10.88 24.27
C PRO A 126 -1.10 -10.41 24.27
N LEU A 127 -1.91 -11.06 23.45
CA LEU A 127 -3.34 -10.85 23.40
C LEU A 127 -3.99 -11.69 24.52
N HIS A 128 -4.35 -11.01 25.62
CA HIS A 128 -5.22 -11.59 26.64
C HIS A 128 -6.61 -11.80 26.04
N LEU A 129 -7.05 -13.06 26.03
CA LEU A 129 -8.37 -13.51 25.61
C LEU A 129 -8.79 -14.59 26.62
N ASP A 130 -9.98 -14.47 27.18
CA ASP A 130 -10.75 -15.56 27.76
C ASP A 130 -11.75 -16.12 26.74
N ASP A 131 -12.63 -17.04 27.16
CA ASP A 131 -13.57 -17.71 26.26
C ASP A 131 -14.61 -16.75 25.62
N GLU A 132 -14.97 -15.64 26.29
CA GLU A 132 -15.88 -14.62 25.73
C GLU A 132 -15.11 -13.68 24.80
N ASP A 133 -13.88 -13.31 25.17
CA ASP A 133 -12.97 -12.53 24.32
C ASP A 133 -12.53 -13.30 23.05
N GLU A 134 -12.44 -14.65 23.02
CA GLU A 134 -12.12 -15.40 21.78
C GLU A 134 -13.22 -15.22 20.72
N GLU A 135 -14.50 -15.29 21.08
CA GLU A 135 -15.58 -15.08 20.11
C GLU A 135 -15.61 -13.65 19.57
N GLU A 136 -15.33 -12.63 20.40
CA GLU A 136 -15.22 -11.24 19.94
C GLU A 136 -13.94 -11.01 19.10
N PHE A 137 -12.84 -11.71 19.43
CA PHE A 137 -11.61 -11.72 18.66
C PHE A 137 -11.78 -12.34 17.28
N LEU A 138 -12.48 -13.48 17.19
CA LEU A 138 -12.85 -14.10 15.92
C LEU A 138 -13.79 -13.20 15.10
N ASP A 139 -14.77 -12.55 15.75
CA ASP A 139 -15.63 -11.56 15.11
C ASP A 139 -14.81 -10.42 14.48
N MET A 140 -13.87 -9.84 15.23
CA MET A 140 -12.94 -8.82 14.75
C MET A 140 -12.11 -9.34 13.57
N MET A 141 -11.44 -10.48 13.71
CA MET A 141 -10.61 -11.07 12.64
C MET A 141 -11.40 -11.26 11.34
N VAL A 142 -12.63 -11.75 11.43
CA VAL A 142 -13.53 -11.96 10.29
C VAL A 142 -14.01 -10.63 9.70
N TYR A 143 -14.52 -9.70 10.52
CA TYR A 143 -15.04 -8.42 10.01
C TYR A 143 -13.94 -7.55 9.38
N ASP A 144 -12.76 -7.52 9.98
CA ASP A 144 -11.64 -6.68 9.57
C ASP A 144 -10.91 -7.32 8.38
N GLY A 145 -10.72 -8.64 8.42
CA GLY A 145 -10.10 -9.38 7.33
C GLY A 145 -10.97 -9.39 6.08
N CYS A 146 -12.28 -9.67 6.19
CA CYS A 146 -13.19 -9.58 5.04
C CYS A 146 -13.34 -8.15 4.52
N PHE A 147 -13.21 -7.12 5.38
CA PHE A 147 -13.17 -5.72 4.96
C PHE A 147 -11.92 -5.43 4.12
N VAL A 148 -10.73 -5.79 4.60
CA VAL A 148 -9.45 -5.57 3.89
C VAL A 148 -9.41 -6.37 2.58
N VAL A 149 -9.81 -7.64 2.62
CA VAL A 149 -9.89 -8.50 1.43
C VAL A 149 -10.80 -7.91 0.36
N GLN A 150 -12.00 -7.42 0.72
CA GLN A 150 -12.91 -6.83 -0.24
C GLN A 150 -12.49 -5.43 -0.71
N LEU A 151 -11.85 -4.64 0.15
CA LEU A 151 -11.22 -3.38 -0.24
C LEU A 151 -10.15 -3.60 -1.34
N ILE A 152 -9.36 -4.66 -1.18
CA ILE A 152 -8.36 -5.09 -2.15
C ILE A 152 -9.05 -5.62 -3.43
N ARG A 153 -9.94 -6.61 -3.32
CA ARG A 153 -10.61 -7.29 -4.45
C ARG A 153 -11.48 -6.35 -5.30
N ASP A 154 -12.27 -5.48 -4.67
CA ASP A 154 -13.14 -4.55 -5.41
C ASP A 154 -12.37 -3.32 -5.95
N GLY A 155 -11.12 -3.08 -5.52
CA GLY A 155 -10.28 -1.95 -5.95
C GLY A 155 -10.89 -0.56 -5.70
N HIS A 156 -11.94 -0.49 -4.88
CA HIS A 156 -12.92 0.60 -4.92
C HIS A 156 -13.39 1.05 -3.54
N LEU A 157 -12.90 2.22 -3.10
CA LEU A 157 -13.52 2.97 -2.01
C LEU A 157 -14.82 3.70 -2.44
N ARG A 158 -15.49 3.29 -3.53
CA ARG A 158 -16.72 3.91 -4.07
C ARG A 158 -17.88 3.92 -3.05
N GLY A 159 -17.98 2.91 -2.19
CA GLY A 159 -18.93 2.92 -1.06
C GLY A 159 -18.62 3.99 -0.01
N PHE A 160 -17.34 4.27 0.22
CA PHE A 160 -16.81 5.14 1.27
C PHE A 160 -16.79 6.61 0.87
N ARG A 161 -16.77 6.92 -0.43
CA ARG A 161 -16.97 8.29 -0.92
C ARG A 161 -18.27 8.91 -0.40
N LYS A 162 -19.30 8.08 -0.14
CA LYS A 162 -20.59 8.46 0.48
C LYS A 162 -20.50 8.77 1.98
N LEU A 163 -19.40 8.40 2.66
CA LEU A 163 -19.10 8.79 4.05
C LEU A 163 -18.36 10.14 4.13
N GLY A 164 -17.84 10.63 3.00
CA GLY A 164 -17.10 11.89 2.87
C GLY A 164 -15.68 11.69 2.34
N GLN A 165 -15.16 12.70 1.64
CA GLN A 165 -13.78 12.68 1.12
C GLN A 165 -12.75 12.61 2.27
N HIS A 166 -13.02 13.34 3.36
CA HIS A 166 -12.35 13.25 4.68
C HIS A 166 -12.01 11.80 5.06
N VAL A 167 -13.09 11.09 5.42
CA VAL A 167 -13.09 9.67 5.81
C VAL A 167 -12.33 8.79 4.82
N SER A 168 -12.49 9.00 3.51
CA SER A 168 -11.78 8.19 2.50
C SER A 168 -10.27 8.48 2.43
N CYS A 169 -9.82 9.68 2.76
CA CYS A 169 -8.41 10.02 2.88
C CYS A 169 -7.84 9.40 4.16
N ASP A 170 -8.38 9.78 5.32
CA ASP A 170 -7.87 9.40 6.64
C ASP A 170 -7.79 7.88 6.82
N MET A 171 -8.81 7.15 6.34
CA MET A 171 -8.85 5.68 6.39
C MET A 171 -7.71 5.00 5.61
N ARG A 172 -7.06 5.67 4.65
CA ARG A 172 -5.84 5.13 4.01
C ARG A 172 -4.60 5.29 4.88
N TYR A 173 -4.48 6.39 5.61
CA TYR A 173 -3.39 6.57 6.58
C TYR A 173 -3.49 5.49 7.64
N ASP A 174 -4.70 5.28 8.18
CA ASP A 174 -5.01 4.22 9.15
C ASP A 174 -4.64 2.81 8.63
N LEU A 175 -4.96 2.48 7.38
CA LEU A 175 -4.66 1.17 6.75
C LEU A 175 -3.15 0.92 6.53
N LEU A 176 -2.30 1.94 6.69
CA LEU A 176 -0.84 1.85 6.54
C LEU A 176 -0.11 1.87 7.89
N LEU A 177 -0.82 2.07 9.01
CA LEU A 177 -0.20 2.06 10.34
C LEU A 177 0.28 0.65 10.68
N LEU A 178 1.52 0.55 11.18
CA LEU A 178 2.16 -0.71 11.58
C LEU A 178 1.32 -1.51 12.58
N GLU A 179 0.67 -0.82 13.52
CA GLU A 179 -0.15 -1.42 14.57
C GLU A 179 -1.58 -1.79 14.12
N ASN A 180 -1.98 -1.47 12.88
CA ASN A 180 -3.35 -1.56 12.39
C ASN A 180 -3.46 -2.58 11.25
N GLN A 181 -2.91 -3.78 11.48
CA GLN A 181 -2.70 -4.82 10.48
C GLN A 181 -3.22 -6.20 10.95
N LEU A 182 -3.42 -7.09 9.98
CA LEU A 182 -3.75 -8.52 10.17
C LEU A 182 -2.68 -9.40 9.50
N PRO A 183 -2.38 -10.60 10.03
CA PRO A 183 -1.48 -11.53 9.36
C PRO A 183 -2.00 -11.92 7.98
N PHE A 184 -1.13 -11.92 6.96
CA PHE A 184 -1.56 -12.12 5.56
C PHE A 184 -2.27 -13.46 5.32
N PHE A 185 -1.94 -14.51 6.08
CA PHE A 185 -2.62 -15.81 5.96
C PHE A 185 -4.09 -15.76 6.40
N VAL A 186 -4.49 -14.83 7.29
CA VAL A 186 -5.89 -14.59 7.64
C VAL A 186 -6.63 -14.00 6.45
N LEU A 187 -6.04 -12.99 5.81
CA LEU A 187 -6.59 -12.38 4.58
C LEU A 187 -6.72 -13.42 3.46
N LEU A 188 -5.72 -14.31 3.30
CA LEU A 188 -5.73 -15.38 2.33
C LEU A 188 -6.82 -16.43 2.59
N THR A 189 -7.00 -16.84 3.85
CA THR A 189 -8.04 -17.79 4.28
C THR A 189 -9.43 -17.23 4.02
N LEU A 190 -9.67 -15.98 4.42
CA LEU A 190 -10.95 -15.29 4.22
C LEU A 190 -11.21 -15.04 2.73
N TYR A 191 -10.19 -14.69 1.93
CA TYR A 191 -10.31 -14.60 0.47
C TYR A 191 -10.67 -15.94 -0.18
N GLY A 192 -10.12 -17.05 0.33
CA GLY A 192 -10.47 -18.41 -0.08
C GLY A 192 -11.96 -18.72 0.04
N MET A 193 -12.59 -18.26 1.12
CA MET A 193 -14.04 -18.40 1.33
C MET A 193 -14.87 -17.45 0.46
N ILE A 194 -14.34 -16.27 0.14
CA ILE A 194 -15.04 -15.21 -0.61
C ILE A 194 -15.11 -15.51 -2.11
N GLU A 195 -14.04 -16.11 -2.65
CA GLU A 195 -13.83 -16.41 -4.07
C GLU A 195 -13.35 -17.86 -4.28
N PRO A 196 -14.16 -18.89 -3.95
CA PRO A 196 -13.75 -20.29 -3.77
C PRO A 196 -13.32 -21.03 -5.05
N ASN A 197 -13.35 -20.37 -6.21
CA ASN A 197 -12.89 -20.93 -7.49
C ASN A 197 -11.96 -19.91 -8.19
N PRO A 198 -10.70 -19.75 -7.73
CA PRO A 198 -9.80 -18.68 -8.14
C PRO A 198 -9.19 -18.86 -9.55
N GLY A 199 -9.74 -19.73 -10.38
CA GLY A 199 -9.17 -20.10 -11.68
C GLY A 199 -7.78 -20.74 -11.55
N PRO A 200 -6.94 -20.66 -12.60
CA PRO A 200 -5.63 -21.32 -12.63
C PRO A 200 -4.56 -20.66 -11.74
N GLU A 201 -4.72 -19.38 -11.41
CA GLU A 201 -3.71 -18.60 -10.67
C GLU A 201 -3.71 -18.87 -9.15
N GLY A 202 -4.85 -19.31 -8.61
CA GLY A 202 -4.98 -19.62 -7.18
C GLY A 202 -5.17 -18.38 -6.29
N HIS A 203 -5.63 -18.62 -5.05
CA HIS A 203 -6.00 -17.56 -4.11
C HIS A 203 -4.85 -16.59 -3.78
N PHE A 204 -3.63 -17.13 -3.62
CA PHE A 204 -2.45 -16.34 -3.26
C PHE A 204 -2.10 -15.32 -4.33
N TYR A 205 -2.03 -15.74 -5.60
CA TYR A 205 -1.70 -14.85 -6.72
C TYR A 205 -2.74 -13.75 -6.87
N LEU A 206 -4.05 -14.08 -6.85
CA LEU A 206 -5.10 -13.09 -7.03
C LEU A 206 -5.13 -12.06 -5.88
N LEU A 207 -4.99 -12.50 -4.62
CA LEU A 207 -4.95 -11.58 -3.48
C LEU A 207 -3.69 -10.71 -3.50
N ALA A 208 -2.52 -11.29 -3.79
CA ALA A 208 -1.25 -10.57 -3.84
C ALA A 208 -1.20 -9.55 -5.00
N THR A 209 -1.65 -9.93 -6.20
CA THR A 209 -1.69 -9.02 -7.36
C THR A 209 -2.72 -7.91 -7.18
N SER A 210 -3.88 -8.21 -6.58
CA SER A 210 -4.86 -7.19 -6.20
C SER A 210 -4.33 -6.23 -5.13
N ALA A 211 -3.59 -6.73 -4.14
CA ALA A 211 -2.96 -5.90 -3.11
C ALA A 211 -1.85 -5.01 -3.69
N LEU A 212 -1.01 -5.54 -4.58
CA LEU A 212 -0.01 -4.77 -5.32
C LEU A 212 -0.68 -3.68 -6.17
N ALA A 213 -1.76 -3.99 -6.89
CA ALA A 213 -2.52 -2.99 -7.64
C ALA A 213 -3.14 -1.91 -6.73
N PHE A 214 -3.58 -2.25 -5.52
CA PHE A 214 -4.05 -1.27 -4.53
C PHE A 214 -2.92 -0.33 -4.06
N PHE A 215 -1.73 -0.86 -3.77
CA PHE A 215 -0.57 -0.06 -3.35
C PHE A 215 0.06 0.76 -4.50
N ASP A 216 0.07 0.26 -5.73
CA ASP A 216 0.41 1.01 -6.95
C ASP A 216 -0.45 2.28 -7.09
N LYS A 217 -1.74 2.19 -6.76
CA LYS A 217 -2.67 3.34 -6.72
C LYS A 217 -2.52 4.27 -5.51
N LEU A 218 -1.57 3.99 -4.63
CA LEU A 218 -1.14 4.85 -3.53
C LEU A 218 0.27 5.42 -3.76
N ILE A 219 1.18 4.65 -4.37
CA ILE A 219 2.63 4.91 -4.42
C ILE A 219 3.12 4.99 -5.88
N ASN A 220 2.45 5.80 -6.70
CA ASN A 220 2.67 5.88 -8.15
C ASN A 220 3.83 6.82 -8.56
N THR A 221 4.17 7.81 -7.73
CA THR A 221 5.24 8.79 -8.00
C THR A 221 6.12 9.05 -6.77
N SER A 222 7.33 9.56 -6.99
CA SER A 222 8.24 9.96 -5.91
C SER A 222 7.69 11.08 -5.03
N LYS A 223 6.70 11.84 -5.50
CA LYS A 223 5.99 12.84 -4.67
C LYS A 223 4.97 12.20 -3.74
N ASP A 224 4.38 11.07 -4.14
CA ASP A 224 3.51 10.29 -3.27
C ASP A 224 4.36 9.65 -2.16
N VAL A 225 5.53 9.09 -2.51
CA VAL A 225 6.54 8.64 -1.53
C VAL A 225 7.01 9.80 -0.64
N GLU A 226 7.34 10.97 -1.19
CA GLU A 226 7.75 12.16 -0.42
C GLU A 226 6.67 12.58 0.60
N LEU A 227 5.38 12.54 0.21
CA LEU A 227 4.25 12.84 1.09
C LEU A 227 4.06 11.78 2.17
N LEU A 228 4.11 10.49 1.82
CA LEU A 228 3.96 9.39 2.78
C LEU A 228 5.12 9.37 3.79
N ARG A 229 6.35 9.64 3.33
CA ARG A 229 7.55 9.79 4.17
C ARG A 229 7.48 11.03 5.08
N LYS A 230 7.04 12.19 4.56
CA LYS A 230 6.78 13.39 5.39
C LYS A 230 5.66 13.18 6.42
N SER A 231 4.78 12.21 6.18
CA SER A 231 3.70 11.82 7.09
C SER A 231 4.11 10.71 8.08
N GLY A 232 5.34 10.21 8.02
CA GLY A 232 5.86 9.16 8.92
C GLY A 232 5.38 7.74 8.60
N ILE A 233 4.85 7.50 7.40
CA ILE A 233 4.20 6.24 6.99
C ILE A 233 5.19 5.28 6.32
N ILE A 234 6.13 5.82 5.54
CA ILE A 234 7.18 5.07 4.84
C ILE A 234 8.53 5.64 5.23
N ASP A 235 9.31 4.89 5.99
CA ASP A 235 10.75 5.16 6.15
C ASP A 235 11.51 4.65 4.92
N ASN A 236 12.18 5.57 4.24
CA ASN A 236 12.84 5.28 2.97
C ASN A 236 14.28 4.80 3.17
N LEU A 237 14.43 3.51 3.42
CA LEU A 237 15.72 2.82 3.52
C LEU A 237 16.39 2.58 2.15
N LEU A 238 15.74 2.94 1.03
CA LEU A 238 16.29 2.85 -0.34
C LEU A 238 17.01 4.14 -0.79
N GLY A 239 17.10 5.15 0.07
CA GLY A 239 17.96 6.33 -0.07
C GLY A 239 17.41 7.49 -0.90
N ASN A 240 16.46 7.26 -1.82
CA ASN A 240 15.71 8.33 -2.49
C ASN A 240 14.28 7.91 -2.86
N ASP A 241 13.37 8.87 -2.99
CA ASP A 241 11.93 8.62 -3.12
C ASP A 241 11.56 8.03 -4.50
N GLU A 242 12.36 8.30 -5.53
CA GLU A 242 12.33 7.59 -6.81
C GLU A 242 12.63 6.08 -6.70
N ALA A 243 13.51 5.65 -5.80
CA ALA A 243 13.87 4.23 -5.66
C ALA A 243 12.71 3.37 -5.14
N VAL A 244 11.96 3.89 -4.16
CA VAL A 244 10.72 3.27 -3.65
C VAL A 244 9.68 3.19 -4.79
N THR A 245 9.49 4.28 -5.53
CA THR A 245 8.58 4.32 -6.69
C THR A 245 8.98 3.28 -7.74
N GLN A 246 10.28 3.20 -8.08
CA GLN A 246 10.77 2.20 -9.02
C GLN A 246 10.59 0.76 -8.53
N MET A 247 10.64 0.51 -7.22
CA MET A 247 10.37 -0.82 -6.66
C MET A 247 8.90 -1.20 -6.85
N PHE A 248 7.96 -0.36 -6.42
CA PHE A 248 6.52 -0.61 -6.57
C PHE A 248 6.11 -0.75 -8.05
N ASN A 249 6.55 0.17 -8.91
CA ASN A 249 6.23 0.11 -10.33
C ASN A 249 6.83 -1.15 -11.01
N LYS A 250 8.03 -1.60 -10.59
CA LYS A 250 8.61 -2.87 -11.10
C LYS A 250 7.81 -4.10 -10.65
N LEU A 251 7.30 -4.12 -9.43
CA LEU A 251 6.42 -5.20 -8.94
C LEU A 251 5.08 -5.23 -9.69
N CYS A 252 4.59 -4.06 -10.12
CA CYS A 252 3.27 -3.93 -10.75
C CYS A 252 3.30 -3.95 -12.29
N ASN A 253 4.48 -3.83 -12.93
CA ASN A 253 4.67 -3.85 -14.39
C ASN A 253 4.07 -5.09 -15.10
N SER A 254 3.88 -6.21 -14.40
CA SER A 254 3.30 -7.45 -14.95
C SER A 254 1.81 -7.63 -14.61
N ILE A 255 1.19 -6.70 -13.88
CA ILE A 255 -0.20 -6.78 -13.41
C ILE A 255 -1.07 -5.90 -14.32
N TYR A 256 -1.82 -6.52 -15.23
CA TYR A 256 -2.72 -5.80 -16.13
C TYR A 256 -4.07 -5.53 -15.47
N TYR A 257 -4.31 -4.28 -15.07
CA TYR A 257 -5.61 -3.77 -14.61
C TYR A 257 -6.06 -2.58 -15.49
N SER A 258 -7.36 -2.28 -15.53
CA SER A 258 -7.87 -1.13 -16.29
C SER A 258 -7.58 0.20 -15.58
N PRO A 259 -7.02 1.23 -16.26
CA PRO A 259 -6.94 2.59 -15.72
C PRO A 259 -8.31 3.23 -15.44
N GLU A 260 -9.36 2.76 -16.12
CA GLU A 260 -10.72 3.30 -16.00
C GLU A 260 -11.36 2.96 -14.64
N ASP A 261 -10.96 1.81 -14.08
CA ASP A 261 -11.34 1.32 -12.75
C ASP A 261 -10.55 1.96 -11.61
N PHE A 262 -9.67 2.94 -11.88
CA PHE A 262 -9.07 3.73 -10.81
C PHE A 262 -10.18 4.44 -10.00
N TYR A 263 -10.34 4.06 -8.74
CA TYR A 263 -11.38 4.59 -7.84
C TYR A 263 -11.45 6.13 -7.85
N TYR A 264 -10.29 6.79 -7.90
CA TYR A 264 -10.21 8.24 -7.89
C TYR A 264 -10.25 8.89 -9.27
N ASN A 265 -10.34 8.18 -10.40
CA ASN A 265 -10.29 8.75 -11.76
C ASN A 265 -11.10 10.07 -11.90
N GLU A 266 -12.38 10.06 -11.51
CA GLU A 266 -13.23 11.25 -11.47
C GLU A 266 -12.72 12.39 -10.56
N ILE A 267 -12.30 12.10 -9.31
CA ILE A 267 -11.76 13.11 -8.38
C ILE A 267 -10.39 13.60 -8.84
N ALA A 268 -9.53 12.72 -9.35
CA ALA A 268 -8.25 13.08 -9.93
C ALA A 268 -8.43 13.96 -11.16
N ASN A 269 -9.47 13.74 -11.97
CA ASN A 269 -9.85 14.62 -13.08
C ASN A 269 -10.38 15.97 -12.57
N GLN A 270 -11.29 16.00 -11.60
CA GLN A 270 -11.79 17.24 -10.98
C GLN A 270 -10.65 18.07 -10.32
N VAL A 271 -9.72 17.40 -9.62
CA VAL A 271 -8.53 18.01 -9.04
C VAL A 271 -7.55 18.47 -10.13
N ASN A 272 -7.36 17.69 -11.19
CA ASN A 272 -6.55 18.10 -12.34
C ASN A 272 -7.15 19.32 -13.05
N GLU A 273 -8.47 19.39 -13.25
CA GLU A 273 -9.13 20.59 -13.79
C GLU A 273 -8.99 21.79 -12.85
N HIS A 274 -9.16 21.58 -11.54
CA HIS A 274 -8.93 22.61 -10.54
C HIS A 274 -7.49 23.13 -10.59
N CYS A 275 -6.49 22.25 -10.68
CA CYS A 275 -5.08 22.60 -10.77
C CYS A 275 -4.68 23.18 -12.14
N LYS A 276 -5.38 22.82 -13.23
CA LYS A 276 -5.19 23.39 -14.58
C LYS A 276 -5.80 24.79 -14.73
N ARG A 277 -6.80 25.17 -13.92
CA ARG A 277 -7.39 26.52 -13.97
C ARG A 277 -6.33 27.57 -13.62
N ASN A 278 -6.04 28.46 -14.58
CA ASN A 278 -5.07 29.55 -14.45
C ASN A 278 -5.16 30.32 -13.12
N TRP A 279 -6.37 30.66 -12.66
CA TRP A 279 -6.56 31.34 -11.37
C TRP A 279 -5.96 30.57 -10.18
N ASN A 280 -6.12 29.25 -10.14
CA ASN A 280 -5.60 28.42 -9.06
C ASN A 280 -4.08 28.24 -9.17
N ILE A 281 -3.52 28.20 -10.38
CA ILE A 281 -2.06 28.25 -10.63
C ILE A 281 -1.49 29.58 -10.12
N TRP A 282 -2.11 30.71 -10.47
CA TRP A 282 -1.70 32.04 -10.00
C TRP A 282 -1.85 32.19 -8.48
N LYS A 283 -2.94 31.68 -7.89
CA LYS A 283 -3.15 31.67 -6.43
C LYS A 283 -2.13 30.79 -5.70
N ALA A 284 -1.74 29.64 -6.29
CA ALA A 284 -0.72 28.76 -5.74
C ALA A 284 0.68 29.40 -5.81
N LYS A 285 1.05 30.01 -6.94
CA LYS A 285 2.27 30.83 -7.08
C LYS A 285 2.28 31.97 -6.07
N LEU A 286 1.23 32.77 -6.02
CA LEU A 286 1.08 33.87 -5.07
C LEU A 286 1.31 33.38 -3.62
N LYS A 287 0.62 32.31 -3.18
CA LYS A 287 0.79 31.76 -1.84
C LYS A 287 2.21 31.26 -1.59
N LYS A 288 2.81 30.52 -2.53
CA LYS A 288 4.17 29.98 -2.40
C LYS A 288 5.20 31.11 -2.35
N ASP A 289 5.14 32.04 -3.28
CA ASP A 289 6.23 32.97 -3.54
C ASP A 289 6.13 34.21 -2.63
N TYR A 290 4.93 34.62 -2.21
CA TYR A 290 4.69 35.82 -1.39
C TYR A 290 4.12 35.58 0.03
N PHE A 291 3.67 34.35 0.36
CA PHE A 291 3.04 34.05 1.68
C PHE A 291 3.67 32.83 2.38
N HIS A 292 4.92 32.49 2.07
CA HIS A 292 5.68 31.42 2.76
C HIS A 292 6.38 31.88 4.04
N THR A 293 6.62 33.18 4.23
CA THR A 293 7.15 33.77 5.47
C THR A 293 6.11 34.68 6.13
N PRO A 294 6.12 34.83 7.47
CA PRO A 294 5.20 35.71 8.18
C PRO A 294 5.45 37.21 7.88
N TRP A 295 6.68 37.58 7.50
CA TRP A 295 7.05 38.97 7.23
C TRP A 295 6.56 39.49 5.89
N SER A 296 6.55 38.66 4.84
CA SER A 296 6.14 39.07 3.50
C SER A 296 4.72 39.68 3.41
N PRO A 297 3.65 39.09 4.01
CA PRO A 297 2.34 39.74 4.04
C PRO A 297 2.31 41.04 4.87
N ILE A 298 3.12 41.14 5.93
CA ILE A 298 3.24 42.36 6.74
C ILE A 298 3.89 43.48 5.92
N SER A 299 4.97 43.19 5.19
CA SER A 299 5.63 44.13 4.29
C SER A 299 4.72 44.56 3.13
N PHE A 300 3.92 43.65 2.58
CA PHE A 300 2.92 43.97 1.56
C PHE A 300 1.82 44.91 2.09
N LEU A 301 1.29 44.63 3.29
CA LEU A 301 0.32 45.50 3.97
C LEU A 301 0.92 46.87 4.30
N GLY A 302 2.16 46.93 4.79
CA GLY A 302 2.89 48.17 5.06
C GLY A 302 3.08 49.02 3.80
N ALA A 303 3.51 48.40 2.69
CA ALA A 303 3.65 49.08 1.41
C ALA A 303 2.30 49.61 0.88
N LEU A 304 1.22 48.85 1.03
CA LEU A 304 -0.13 49.27 0.64
C LEU A 304 -0.61 50.48 1.48
N VAL A 305 -0.39 50.47 2.80
CA VAL A 305 -0.72 51.59 3.69
C VAL A 305 0.10 52.83 3.34
N LEU A 306 1.41 52.68 3.10
CA LEU A 306 2.27 53.80 2.67
C LEU A 306 1.83 54.39 1.33
N LEU A 307 1.42 53.57 0.36
CA LEU A 307 0.89 54.02 -0.93
C LEU A 307 -0.44 54.79 -0.77
N LEU A 308 -1.34 54.32 0.09
CA LEU A 308 -2.58 55.05 0.39
C LEU A 308 -2.29 56.39 1.07
N LEU A 309 -1.34 56.44 2.00
CA LEU A 309 -0.91 57.67 2.67
C LEU A 309 -0.28 58.67 1.68
N THR A 310 0.58 58.25 0.75
CA THR A 310 1.17 59.17 -0.24
C THR A 310 0.14 59.67 -1.25
N ILE A 311 -0.86 58.87 -1.65
CA ILE A 311 -2.00 59.33 -2.45
C ILE A 311 -2.78 60.41 -1.70
N ILE A 312 -3.15 60.18 -0.44
CA ILE A 312 -3.87 61.15 0.41
C ILE A 312 -3.05 62.44 0.58
N GLN A 313 -1.75 62.34 0.86
CA GLN A 313 -0.85 63.47 1.04
C GLN A 313 -0.65 64.27 -0.25
N THR A 314 -0.64 63.61 -1.41
CA THR A 314 -0.60 64.25 -2.74
C THR A 314 -1.88 65.03 -3.01
N ILE A 315 -3.06 64.46 -2.70
CA ILE A 315 -4.35 65.14 -2.83
C ILE A 315 -4.39 66.41 -1.97
N PHE A 316 -3.99 66.34 -0.70
CA PHE A 316 -3.92 67.52 0.17
C PHE A 316 -2.96 68.59 -0.36
N SER A 317 -1.80 68.20 -0.89
CA SER A 317 -0.81 69.14 -1.44
C SER A 317 -1.32 69.86 -2.70
N ILE A 318 -2.09 69.17 -3.55
CA ILE A 318 -2.74 69.76 -4.73
C ILE A 318 -3.86 70.73 -4.30
N LEU A 319 -4.65 70.37 -3.28
CA LEU A 319 -5.70 71.23 -2.74
C LEU A 319 -5.12 72.51 -2.11
N SER A 320 -4.07 72.42 -1.29
CA SER A 320 -3.43 73.59 -0.68
C SER A 320 -2.79 74.50 -1.72
N TYR A 321 -2.12 73.94 -2.74
CA TYR A 321 -1.55 74.71 -3.85
C TYR A 321 -2.63 75.47 -4.63
N ASN A 322 -3.75 74.81 -4.95
CA ASN A 322 -4.87 75.46 -5.63
C ASN A 322 -5.55 76.53 -4.76
N GLN A 323 -5.61 76.35 -3.44
CA GLN A 323 -6.14 77.34 -2.51
C GLN A 323 -5.22 78.56 -2.40
N GLN A 324 -3.90 78.39 -2.30
CA GLN A 324 -2.95 79.51 -2.33
C GLN A 324 -3.05 80.27 -3.66
N ARG A 325 -3.10 79.55 -4.78
CA ARG A 325 -3.32 80.14 -6.11
C ARG A 325 -4.66 80.88 -6.26
N GLN A 326 -5.66 80.64 -5.41
CA GLN A 326 -6.91 81.42 -5.35
C GLN A 326 -6.84 82.63 -4.40
N LEU A 327 -5.76 82.81 -3.66
CA LEU A 327 -5.50 83.96 -2.78
C LEU A 327 -4.50 84.96 -3.40
N ASP A 328 -3.75 84.54 -4.42
CA ASP A 328 -2.78 85.36 -5.17
C ASP A 328 -3.40 86.06 -6.42
N TYR A 329 -4.74 86.12 -6.51
CA TYR A 329 -5.52 86.76 -7.59
C TYR A 329 -6.65 87.64 -7.03
#